data_AF-A0A971WL75-F1
#
_entry.id   AF-A0A971WL75-F1
#
_cell.length_a   1.000
_cell.length_b   1.000
_cell.length_c   1.000
_cell.angle_alpha   90.00
_cell.angle_beta   90.00
_cell.angle_gamma   90.00
#
_symmetry.space_group_name_H-M   'P 1'
#
loop_
_entity.id
_entity.type
_entity.pdbx_description
1 polymer ?
#
loop_
_entity_poly.entity_id
_entity_poly.type
_entity_poly.pdbx_seq_one_letter_code
_entity_poly.pdbx_strand_id
1 'polypeptide(L)'
;TTTKLGSPNLVDYACDSIYLDDSIISSPKAKGTTEFLAWPFSSDKVCSPPFELISRLVGLYDIILIEADGAKHLPLKLHGPHEPVVIPQTTTTIAMAGIREWGNLANPSNFFNFQMLADSILINEDLIALLLDSPNGLLKNAVGRKIVLVNQAEIVTAAIDYSRFRKYFEDTYLTSIKENWIELT
;
A
#
# COMPACT_ATOMS: atom_id res chain seq x y z
N THR A 1 -9.04 -0.83 9.06
CA THR A 1 -9.25 -1.42 7.71
C THR A 1 -9.96 -2.77 7.81
N THR A 2 -10.69 -3.21 6.78
CA THR A 2 -11.23 -4.58 6.64
C THR A 2 -10.20 -5.57 6.09
N THR A 3 -9.05 -5.08 5.64
CA THR A 3 -7.93 -5.89 5.16
C THR A 3 -7.35 -6.74 6.30
N LYS A 4 -7.00 -7.98 5.95
CA LYS A 4 -6.40 -8.95 6.86
C LYS A 4 -4.98 -9.22 6.41
N LEU A 5 -4.06 -9.13 7.36
CA LEU A 5 -2.64 -9.40 7.13
C LEU A 5 -2.32 -10.85 7.48
N GLY A 6 -1.20 -11.36 6.98
CA GLY A 6 -0.67 -12.63 7.45
C GLY A 6 -0.40 -12.58 8.95
N SER A 7 -0.65 -13.68 9.65
CA SER A 7 -0.29 -13.78 11.06
C SER A 7 1.23 -13.60 11.22
N PRO A 8 1.70 -12.81 12.21
CA PRO A 8 3.14 -12.66 12.47
C PRO A 8 3.80 -13.97 12.95
N ASN A 9 3.01 -15.01 13.25
CA ASN A 9 3.53 -16.37 13.48
C ASN A 9 3.97 -17.07 12.18
N LEU A 10 3.51 -16.59 11.03
CA LEU A 10 3.77 -17.17 9.70
C LEU A 10 4.56 -16.23 8.79
N VAL A 11 4.58 -14.94 9.10
CA VAL A 11 5.19 -13.88 8.29
C VAL A 11 6.12 -13.07 9.18
N ASP A 12 7.38 -12.96 8.76
CA ASP A 12 8.33 -12.06 9.40
C ASP A 12 8.10 -10.63 8.88
N TYR A 13 7.64 -9.75 9.77
CA TYR A 13 7.45 -8.33 9.51
C TYR A 13 8.69 -7.48 9.76
N ALA A 14 9.83 -8.12 10.12
CA ALA A 14 11.10 -7.46 10.43
C ALA A 14 10.97 -6.36 11.48
N CYS A 15 10.14 -6.61 12.51
CA CYS A 15 9.91 -5.70 13.62
C CYS A 15 10.58 -6.22 14.89
N ASP A 16 11.10 -5.32 15.74
CA ASP A 16 11.74 -5.67 17.01
C ASP A 16 10.77 -6.27 18.03
N SER A 17 9.48 -5.91 17.94
CA SER A 17 8.43 -6.41 18.83
C SER A 17 7.09 -6.52 18.12
N ILE A 18 6.28 -7.47 18.57
CA ILE A 18 4.94 -7.74 18.05
C ILE A 18 3.94 -7.65 19.20
N TYR A 19 2.87 -6.89 18.97
CA TYR A 19 1.75 -6.73 19.89
C TYR A 19 0.46 -7.17 19.20
N LEU A 20 -0.26 -8.07 19.86
CA LEU A 20 -1.56 -8.58 19.40
C LEU A 20 -2.73 -8.11 20.28
N ASP A 21 -2.50 -7.09 21.07
CA ASP A 21 -3.41 -6.50 22.04
C ASP A 21 -3.02 -5.03 22.33
N ASP A 22 -3.61 -4.43 23.36
CA ASP A 22 -3.39 -3.03 23.74
C ASP A 22 -2.18 -2.81 24.66
N SER A 23 -1.41 -3.85 25.00
CA SER A 23 -0.22 -3.73 25.86
C SER A 23 0.89 -2.87 25.23
N ILE A 24 0.83 -2.65 23.91
CA ILE A 24 1.68 -1.70 23.20
C ILE A 24 1.62 -0.28 23.79
N ILE A 25 0.50 0.10 24.41
CA ILE A 25 0.32 1.46 24.95
C ILE A 25 1.16 1.68 26.20
N SER A 26 1.28 0.65 27.05
CA SER A 26 2.05 0.72 28.29
C SER A 26 3.49 0.26 28.11
N SER A 27 3.85 -0.29 26.94
CA SER A 27 5.22 -0.76 26.70
C SER A 27 6.21 0.41 26.59
N PRO A 28 7.42 0.28 27.17
CA PRO A 28 8.45 1.30 27.07
C PRO A 28 8.81 1.59 25.60
N LYS A 29 8.88 2.86 25.22
CA LYS A 29 9.31 3.27 23.87
C LYS A 29 10.80 3.57 23.86
N ALA A 30 11.52 2.87 22.99
CA ALA A 30 12.93 3.10 22.74
C ALA A 30 13.12 3.79 21.38
N LYS A 31 14.21 4.55 21.24
CA LYS A 31 14.53 5.17 19.94
C LYS A 31 15.06 4.12 18.98
N GLY A 32 14.62 4.19 17.74
CA GLY A 32 15.09 3.32 16.67
C GLY A 32 14.50 1.91 16.69
N THR A 33 13.48 1.65 17.52
CA THR A 33 12.76 0.37 17.51
C THR A 33 11.55 0.40 16.61
N THR A 34 11.21 -0.76 16.08
CA THR A 34 10.08 -1.02 15.20
C THR A 34 9.12 -1.98 15.87
N GLU A 35 7.82 -1.66 15.84
CA GLU A 35 6.81 -2.44 16.55
C GLU A 35 5.66 -2.74 15.58
N PHE A 36 5.24 -4.01 15.54
CA PHE A 36 4.10 -4.47 14.77
C PHE A 36 2.87 -4.58 15.67
N LEU A 37 1.76 -3.94 15.30
CA LEU A 37 0.50 -4.01 16.03
C LEU A 37 -0.61 -4.56 15.13
N ALA A 38 -1.31 -5.59 15.60
CA ALA A 38 -2.50 -6.12 14.94
C ALA A 38 -3.45 -6.79 15.94
N TRP A 39 -4.66 -7.16 15.51
CA TRP A 39 -5.61 -7.94 16.32
C TRP A 39 -5.72 -9.38 15.80
N PRO A 40 -5.79 -10.41 16.66
CA PRO A 40 -6.03 -11.78 16.22
C PRO A 40 -7.34 -11.89 15.43
N PHE A 41 -7.28 -12.54 14.26
CA PHE A 41 -8.47 -12.83 13.46
C PHE A 41 -8.68 -14.33 13.24
N SER A 42 -7.63 -15.04 12.83
CA SER A 42 -7.57 -16.50 12.70
C SER A 42 -6.15 -16.97 13.02
N SER A 43 -5.87 -18.28 12.92
CA SER A 43 -4.51 -18.81 13.10
C SER A 43 -3.50 -18.23 12.12
N ASP A 44 -3.94 -17.93 10.90
CA ASP A 44 -3.11 -17.50 9.78
C ASP A 44 -3.28 -16.01 9.41
N LYS A 45 -4.22 -15.30 10.05
CA LYS A 45 -4.50 -13.89 9.77
C LYS A 45 -4.68 -13.04 11.01
N VAL A 46 -4.30 -11.78 10.87
CA VAL A 46 -4.59 -10.70 11.83
C VAL A 46 -5.38 -9.59 11.13
N CYS A 47 -6.06 -8.76 11.89
CA CYS A 47 -6.82 -7.62 11.41
C CYS A 47 -6.39 -6.31 12.08
N SER A 48 -6.99 -5.21 11.63
CA SER A 48 -6.76 -3.89 12.18
C SER A 48 -7.10 -3.84 13.68
N PRO A 49 -6.26 -3.21 14.52
CA PRO A 49 -6.64 -2.85 15.88
C PRO A 49 -7.83 -1.86 15.90
N PRO A 50 -8.52 -1.69 17.05
CA PRO A 50 -9.56 -0.69 17.22
C PRO A 50 -9.08 0.72 16.87
N PHE A 51 -9.96 1.52 16.27
CA PHE A 51 -9.61 2.86 15.80
C PHE A 51 -9.17 3.79 16.95
N GLU A 52 -9.81 3.65 18.11
CA GLU A 52 -9.50 4.40 19.33
C GLU A 52 -8.08 4.09 19.80
N LEU A 53 -7.63 2.84 19.64
CA LEU A 53 -6.27 2.45 19.99
C LEU A 53 -5.26 3.08 19.03
N ILE A 54 -5.51 2.98 17.71
CA ILE A 54 -4.66 3.62 16.68
C ILE A 54 -4.52 5.12 16.97
N SER A 55 -5.62 5.77 17.32
CA SER A 55 -5.65 7.19 17.65
C SER A 55 -4.77 7.55 18.86
N ARG A 56 -4.65 6.65 19.84
CA ARG A 56 -3.79 6.83 21.02
C ARG A 56 -2.31 6.62 20.73
N LEU A 57 -1.96 5.90 19.67
CA LEU A 57 -0.56 5.71 19.24
C LEU A 57 0.01 7.00 18.63
N VAL A 58 -0.87 7.88 18.13
CA VAL A 58 -0.47 9.18 17.59
C VAL A 58 0.22 9.99 18.70
N GLY A 59 1.50 10.31 18.50
CA GLY A 59 2.34 10.98 19.48
C GLY A 59 3.20 10.06 20.35
N LEU A 60 3.00 8.73 20.30
CA LEU A 60 3.90 7.75 20.92
C LEU A 60 5.01 7.28 19.98
N TYR A 61 4.80 7.43 18.66
CA TYR A 61 5.75 7.05 17.62
C TYR A 61 6.03 8.23 16.69
N ASP A 62 7.27 8.27 16.21
CA ASP A 62 7.69 9.23 15.19
C ASP A 62 7.02 8.95 13.83
N ILE A 63 6.83 7.67 13.51
CA ILE A 63 6.22 7.19 12.26
C ILE A 63 5.27 6.04 12.57
N ILE A 64 4.07 6.09 12.00
CA ILE A 64 3.11 4.98 12.03
C ILE A 64 2.78 4.63 10.58
N LEU A 65 3.13 3.40 10.18
CA LEU A 65 2.74 2.83 8.89
C LEU A 65 1.48 2.01 9.07
N ILE A 66 0.47 2.26 8.24
CA ILE A 66 -0.81 1.58 8.29
C ILE A 66 -1.08 0.99 6.92
N GLU A 67 -1.19 -0.33 6.85
CA GLU A 67 -1.68 -0.97 5.63
C GLU A 67 -3.17 -0.66 5.47
N ALA A 68 -3.50 0.12 4.43
CA ALA A 68 -4.87 0.49 4.14
C ALA A 68 -5.62 -0.67 3.50
N ASP A 69 -5.31 -1.03 2.25
CA ASP A 69 -5.99 -2.12 1.55
C ASP A 69 -5.06 -2.99 0.69
N GLY A 70 -5.24 -4.29 0.83
CA GLY A 70 -4.57 -5.30 0.01
C GLY A 70 -5.27 -5.55 -1.34
N ALA A 71 -4.52 -6.07 -2.31
CA ALA A 71 -5.00 -6.42 -3.65
C ALA A 71 -5.03 -7.95 -3.88
N LYS A 72 -5.06 -8.77 -2.82
CA LYS A 72 -4.85 -10.24 -2.89
C LYS A 72 -3.57 -10.63 -3.66
N HIS A 73 -2.48 -9.91 -3.40
CA HIS A 73 -1.18 -10.06 -4.10
C HIS A 73 -1.19 -9.71 -5.60
N LEU A 74 -2.31 -9.21 -6.15
CA LEU A 74 -2.36 -8.70 -7.51
C LEU A 74 -1.61 -7.37 -7.62
N PRO A 75 -0.92 -7.10 -8.75
CA PRO A 75 -0.04 -5.94 -8.90
C PRO A 75 -0.80 -4.62 -8.99
N LEU A 76 -2.00 -4.64 -9.56
CA LEU A 76 -2.84 -3.46 -9.77
C LEU A 76 -4.23 -3.66 -9.18
N LYS A 77 -4.88 -2.55 -8.86
CA LYS A 77 -6.26 -2.55 -8.37
C LYS A 77 -7.02 -1.28 -8.71
N LEU A 78 -8.34 -1.43 -8.76
CA LEU A 78 -9.28 -0.35 -8.49
C LEU A 78 -9.92 -0.60 -7.13
N HIS A 79 -10.11 0.45 -6.35
CA HIS A 79 -10.73 0.37 -5.03
C HIS A 79 -12.25 0.25 -5.17
N GLY A 80 -12.84 -0.70 -4.43
CA GLY A 80 -14.29 -0.84 -4.32
C GLY A 80 -14.94 0.32 -3.53
N PRO A 81 -16.29 0.38 -3.43
CA PRO A 81 -17.00 1.49 -2.78
C PRO A 81 -16.54 1.80 -1.34
N HIS A 82 -16.25 0.77 -0.54
CA HIS A 82 -15.83 0.89 0.86
C HIS A 82 -14.30 0.93 1.06
N GLU A 83 -13.56 0.92 -0.05
CA GLU A 83 -12.10 0.90 -0.09
C GLU A 83 -11.59 2.25 -0.66
N PRO A 84 -10.44 2.79 -0.22
CA PRO A 84 -9.72 2.41 0.98
C PRO A 84 -10.26 3.02 2.26
N VAL A 85 -10.13 2.26 3.34
CA VAL A 85 -10.35 2.77 4.71
C VAL A 85 -9.11 3.56 5.11
N VAL A 86 -9.21 4.88 5.01
CA VAL A 86 -8.17 5.84 5.41
C VAL A 86 -8.52 6.41 6.77
N ILE A 87 -7.56 6.44 7.70
CA ILE A 87 -7.81 6.99 9.03
C ILE A 87 -7.74 8.53 8.99
N PRO A 88 -8.57 9.25 9.79
CA PRO A 88 -8.56 10.72 9.81
C PRO A 88 -7.21 11.35 10.17
N GLN A 89 -6.37 10.65 10.94
CA GLN A 89 -5.05 11.15 11.37
C GLN A 89 -3.94 10.92 10.32
N THR A 90 -4.25 10.35 9.16
CA THR A 90 -3.26 10.14 8.09
C THR A 90 -2.71 11.47 7.59
N THR A 91 -1.39 11.64 7.63
CA THR A 91 -0.68 12.83 7.15
C THR A 91 -0.01 12.62 5.79
N THR A 92 0.17 11.36 5.38
CA THR A 92 0.77 10.96 4.09
C THR A 92 0.08 9.71 3.57
N THR A 93 -0.29 9.71 2.30
CA THR A 93 -0.80 8.53 1.59
C THR A 93 0.26 8.02 0.63
N ILE A 94 0.61 6.74 0.76
CA ILE A 94 1.50 6.04 -0.16
C ILE A 94 0.66 5.12 -1.04
N ALA A 95 0.54 5.45 -2.31
CA ALA A 95 -0.10 4.60 -3.30
C ALA A 95 0.93 3.69 -3.96
N MET A 96 0.57 2.42 -4.11
CA MET A 96 1.43 1.36 -4.64
C MET A 96 0.88 0.87 -5.98
N ALA A 97 1.71 0.91 -7.02
CA ALA A 97 1.43 0.30 -8.32
C ALA A 97 2.48 -0.77 -8.62
N GLY A 98 2.09 -2.04 -8.73
CA GLY A 98 2.99 -3.09 -9.19
C GLY A 98 3.04 -3.14 -10.71
N ILE A 99 4.23 -3.13 -11.29
CA ILE A 99 4.43 -3.18 -12.75
C ILE A 99 5.00 -4.50 -13.26
N ARG A 100 4.94 -5.58 -12.47
CA ARG A 100 5.45 -6.89 -12.90
C ARG A 100 4.80 -7.47 -14.17
N GLU A 101 3.62 -6.99 -14.53
CA GLU A 101 2.85 -7.42 -15.70
C GLU A 101 2.92 -6.40 -16.85
N TRP A 102 3.98 -5.59 -16.88
CA TRP A 102 4.17 -4.58 -17.92
C TRP A 102 4.11 -5.17 -19.33
N GLY A 103 3.37 -4.53 -20.23
CA GLY A 103 3.15 -5.01 -21.59
C GLY A 103 2.15 -6.15 -21.72
N ASN A 104 1.59 -6.68 -20.62
CA ASN A 104 0.49 -7.63 -20.66
C ASN A 104 -0.86 -6.92 -20.62
N LEU A 105 -1.92 -7.60 -21.09
CA LEU A 105 -3.29 -7.10 -20.93
C LEU A 105 -3.78 -7.30 -19.49
N ALA A 106 -4.41 -6.26 -18.93
CA ALA A 106 -5.12 -6.33 -17.67
C ALA A 106 -6.26 -7.36 -17.77
N ASN A 107 -6.34 -8.23 -16.76
CA ASN A 107 -7.31 -9.31 -16.67
C ASN A 107 -7.52 -9.71 -15.19
N PRO A 108 -8.50 -10.59 -14.88
CA PRO A 108 -8.80 -10.95 -13.48
C PRO A 108 -7.65 -11.61 -12.68
N SER A 109 -6.63 -12.17 -13.33
CA SER A 109 -5.49 -12.81 -12.64
C SER A 109 -4.35 -11.83 -12.30
N ASN A 110 -4.39 -10.60 -12.83
CA ASN A 110 -3.40 -9.56 -12.56
C ASN A 110 -3.99 -8.22 -12.14
N PHE A 111 -5.30 -8.11 -12.00
CA PHE A 111 -5.95 -6.85 -11.66
C PHE A 111 -7.08 -7.07 -10.65
N PHE A 112 -6.93 -6.51 -9.46
CA PHE A 112 -7.96 -6.59 -8.42
C PHE A 112 -9.12 -5.65 -8.74
N ASN A 113 -10.34 -6.16 -8.61
CA ASN A 113 -11.56 -5.51 -9.10
C ASN A 113 -11.54 -5.22 -10.61
N PHE A 114 -10.95 -6.11 -11.41
CA PHE A 114 -10.88 -6.00 -12.87
C PHE A 114 -12.21 -5.65 -13.54
N GLN A 115 -13.33 -6.17 -13.03
CA GLN A 115 -14.67 -5.88 -13.54
C GLN A 115 -15.06 -4.39 -13.53
N MET A 116 -14.33 -3.56 -12.78
CA MET A 116 -14.51 -2.10 -12.76
C MET A 116 -13.75 -1.39 -13.89
N LEU A 117 -12.82 -2.09 -14.56
CA LEU A 117 -12.15 -1.61 -15.75
C LEU A 117 -13.08 -1.80 -16.95
N ALA A 118 -13.28 -0.75 -17.75
CA ALA A 118 -14.22 -0.80 -18.87
C ALA A 118 -13.82 -1.82 -19.94
N ASP A 119 -12.51 -1.91 -20.21
CA ASP A 119 -11.94 -2.77 -21.24
C ASP A 119 -10.67 -3.46 -20.72
N SER A 120 -10.24 -4.52 -21.40
CA SER A 120 -8.92 -5.10 -21.19
C SER A 120 -7.86 -4.18 -21.80
N ILE A 121 -7.16 -3.43 -20.96
CA ILE A 121 -6.18 -2.41 -21.36
C ILE A 121 -4.76 -2.96 -21.16
N LEU A 122 -3.84 -2.57 -22.03
CA LEU A 122 -2.42 -2.87 -21.88
C LEU A 122 -1.87 -2.24 -20.59
N ILE A 123 -1.15 -3.01 -19.80
CA ILE A 123 -0.47 -2.50 -18.61
C ILE A 123 0.78 -1.74 -19.07
N ASN A 124 0.67 -0.43 -19.08
CA ASN A 124 1.71 0.52 -19.50
C ASN A 124 1.56 1.85 -18.74
N GLU A 125 2.30 2.87 -19.16
CA GLU A 125 2.27 4.21 -18.56
C GLU A 125 0.87 4.82 -18.56
N ASP A 126 0.14 4.65 -19.65
CA ASP A 126 -1.20 5.21 -19.80
C ASP A 126 -2.20 4.55 -18.85
N LEU A 127 -2.10 3.24 -18.62
CA LEU A 127 -2.91 2.59 -17.60
C LEU A 127 -2.56 3.09 -16.20
N ILE A 128 -1.27 3.22 -15.86
CA ILE A 128 -0.87 3.75 -14.55
C ILE A 128 -1.43 5.17 -14.37
N ALA A 129 -1.27 6.05 -15.37
CA ALA A 129 -1.88 7.38 -15.39
C ALA A 129 -3.42 7.35 -15.23
N LEU A 130 -4.11 6.45 -15.91
CA LEU A 130 -5.56 6.28 -15.77
C LEU A 130 -5.95 5.86 -14.35
N LEU A 131 -5.23 4.91 -13.75
CA LEU A 131 -5.50 4.46 -12.39
C LEU A 131 -5.20 5.54 -11.36
N LEU A 132 -4.34 6.48 -11.68
CA LEU A 132 -4.01 7.59 -10.83
C LEU A 132 -5.07 8.69 -10.87
N ASP A 133 -5.63 8.95 -12.05
CA ASP A 133 -6.71 9.92 -12.28
C ASP A 133 -8.09 9.41 -11.90
N SER A 134 -8.27 8.08 -11.85
CA SER A 134 -9.57 7.48 -11.61
C SER A 134 -10.09 7.80 -10.21
N PRO A 135 -11.38 8.18 -10.07
CA PRO A 135 -12.03 8.34 -8.75
C PRO A 135 -11.99 7.06 -7.90
N ASN A 136 -11.92 5.89 -8.55
CA ASN A 136 -11.75 4.58 -7.91
C ASN A 136 -10.31 4.06 -8.00
N GLY A 137 -9.40 4.93 -8.39
CA GLY A 137 -8.01 4.67 -8.68
C GLY A 137 -7.12 4.49 -7.47
N LEU A 138 -5.81 4.46 -7.70
CA LEU A 138 -4.77 4.27 -6.70
C LEU A 138 -4.78 5.32 -5.59
N LEU A 139 -5.29 6.52 -5.88
CA LEU A 139 -5.34 7.65 -4.95
C LEU A 139 -6.75 7.98 -4.46
N LYS A 140 -7.70 7.05 -4.61
CA LYS A 140 -9.02 7.21 -3.99
C LYS A 140 -8.88 7.48 -2.49
N ASN A 141 -9.57 8.51 -2.01
CA ASN A 141 -9.55 8.97 -0.61
C ASN A 141 -8.16 9.32 -0.07
N ALA A 142 -7.15 9.53 -0.92
CA ALA A 142 -5.81 9.92 -0.47
C ALA A 142 -5.84 11.28 0.25
N VAL A 143 -5.25 11.34 1.44
CA VAL A 143 -5.14 12.54 2.28
C VAL A 143 -3.67 12.89 2.57
N GLY A 144 -3.43 14.17 2.86
CA GLY A 144 -2.09 14.67 3.16
C GLY A 144 -1.14 14.67 1.95
N ARG A 145 0.16 14.50 2.19
CA ARG A 145 1.17 14.34 1.12
C ARG A 145 0.90 13.06 0.37
N LYS A 146 1.00 13.09 -0.97
CA LYS A 146 0.75 11.93 -1.83
C LYS A 146 2.06 11.45 -2.42
N ILE A 147 2.41 10.21 -2.14
CA ILE A 147 3.58 9.54 -2.70
C ILE A 147 3.09 8.37 -3.54
N VAL A 148 3.63 8.23 -4.74
CA VAL A 148 3.33 7.11 -5.62
C VAL A 148 4.58 6.28 -5.81
N LEU A 149 4.51 5.01 -5.42
CA LEU A 149 5.56 4.03 -5.63
C LEU A 149 5.15 3.11 -6.77
N VAL A 150 5.89 3.21 -7.87
CA VAL A 150 5.80 2.29 -9.00
C VAL A 150 6.81 1.17 -8.75
N ASN A 151 6.31 0.10 -8.12
CA ASN A 151 7.12 -1.00 -7.62
C ASN A 151 7.26 -2.12 -8.64
N GLN A 152 8.32 -2.92 -8.47
CA GLN A 152 8.70 -4.03 -9.35
C GLN A 152 9.36 -3.53 -10.64
N ALA A 153 10.02 -2.37 -10.58
CA ALA A 153 10.66 -1.76 -11.73
C ALA A 153 11.92 -2.50 -12.19
N GLU A 154 12.48 -3.40 -11.38
CA GLU A 154 13.62 -4.25 -11.76
C GLU A 154 13.33 -5.20 -12.93
N ILE A 155 12.05 -5.53 -13.16
CA ILE A 155 11.64 -6.47 -14.20
C ILE A 155 11.42 -5.79 -15.55
N VAL A 156 11.30 -4.46 -15.56
CA VAL A 156 11.07 -3.71 -16.80
C VAL A 156 12.41 -3.32 -17.39
N THR A 157 12.80 -4.03 -18.43
CA THR A 157 14.04 -3.79 -19.19
C THR A 157 13.89 -2.70 -20.25
N ALA A 158 12.65 -2.30 -20.56
CA ALA A 158 12.34 -1.21 -21.47
C ALA A 158 12.39 0.15 -20.74
N ALA A 159 12.74 1.21 -21.46
CA ALA A 159 12.61 2.56 -20.94
C ALA A 159 11.12 2.88 -20.76
N ILE A 160 10.64 2.88 -19.52
CA ILE A 160 9.31 3.40 -19.18
C ILE A 160 9.38 4.94 -19.34
N ASP A 161 8.43 5.52 -20.06
CA ASP A 161 8.33 6.98 -20.20
C ASP A 161 7.64 7.59 -18.97
N TYR A 162 8.42 7.79 -17.90
CA TYR A 162 7.94 8.32 -16.62
C TYR A 162 7.28 9.70 -16.73
N SER A 163 7.59 10.47 -17.79
CA SER A 163 7.00 11.80 -18.01
C SER A 163 5.47 11.74 -18.13
N ARG A 164 4.92 10.60 -18.58
CA ARG A 164 3.49 10.37 -18.78
C ARG A 164 2.67 10.46 -17.51
N PHE A 165 3.23 10.03 -16.39
CA PHE A 165 2.55 10.05 -15.10
C PHE A 165 3.20 10.95 -14.05
N ARG A 166 4.36 11.55 -14.35
CA ARG A 166 4.99 12.56 -13.47
C ARG A 166 4.11 13.77 -13.19
N LYS A 167 3.26 14.17 -14.14
CA LYS A 167 2.38 15.35 -13.99
C LYS A 167 1.34 15.23 -12.87
N TYR A 168 1.12 14.03 -12.35
CA TYR A 168 0.03 13.77 -11.41
C TYR A 168 0.44 13.98 -9.95
N PHE A 169 1.73 13.97 -9.60
CA PHE A 169 2.20 14.09 -8.21
C PHE A 169 3.52 14.83 -8.07
N GLU A 170 3.70 15.42 -6.90
CA GLU A 170 4.97 16.01 -6.47
C GLU A 170 6.06 14.96 -6.29
N ASP A 171 5.69 13.73 -5.88
CA ASP A 171 6.63 12.68 -5.49
C ASP A 171 6.26 11.30 -6.08
N THR A 172 6.80 10.99 -7.27
CA THR A 172 6.72 9.66 -7.88
C THR A 172 8.07 8.99 -7.88
N TYR A 173 8.11 7.75 -7.41
CA TYR A 173 9.33 6.97 -7.35
C TYR A 173 9.16 5.64 -8.06
N LEU A 174 10.23 5.23 -8.71
CA LEU A 174 10.39 3.84 -9.10
C LEU A 174 11.03 3.10 -7.98
N THR A 175 10.55 1.88 -7.74
CA THR A 175 11.08 1.08 -6.66
C THR A 175 11.28 -0.35 -7.12
N SER A 176 12.33 -0.96 -6.60
CA SER A 176 12.31 -2.37 -6.30
C SER A 176 12.41 -2.53 -4.81
N ILE A 177 11.27 -2.75 -4.17
CA ILE A 177 11.25 -3.03 -2.72
C ILE A 177 12.01 -4.34 -2.44
N LYS A 178 11.91 -5.31 -3.37
CA LYS A 178 12.61 -6.59 -3.24
C LYS A 178 14.13 -6.44 -3.35
N GLU A 179 14.61 -5.65 -4.31
CA GLU A 179 16.04 -5.41 -4.53
C GLU A 179 16.56 -4.19 -3.72
N ASN A 180 15.73 -3.66 -2.80
CA ASN A 180 16.06 -2.61 -1.83
C ASN A 180 16.54 -1.29 -2.45
N TRP A 181 15.87 -0.80 -3.49
CA TRP A 181 16.15 0.52 -4.08
C TRP A 181 14.89 1.33 -4.40
N ILE A 182 15.06 2.65 -4.35
CA ILE A 182 14.06 3.68 -4.68
C ILE A 182 14.77 4.75 -5.51
N GLU A 183 14.26 5.04 -6.69
CA GLU A 183 14.80 6.05 -7.61
C GLU A 183 13.77 7.16 -7.85
N LEU A 184 14.24 8.41 -7.78
CA LEU A 184 13.46 9.59 -8.13
C LEU A 184 13.28 9.65 -9.65
N THR A 185 12.04 9.87 -10.09
CA THR A 185 11.71 10.05 -11.52
C THR A 185 11.83 11.48 -12.01
#